data_AF-A0A386WT97-F1
#
_entry.id   AF-A0A386WT97-F1
#
_cell.length_a   1.000
_cell.length_b   1.000
_cell.length_c   1.000
_cell.angle_alpha   90.00
_cell.angle_beta   90.00
_cell.angle_gamma   90.00
#
_symmetry.space_group_name_H-M   'P 1'
#
loop_
_entity.id
_entity.type
_entity.pdbx_description
1 polymer ?
#
loop_
_entity_poly.entity_id
_entity_poly.type
_entity_poly.pdbx_seq_one_letter_code
_entity_poly.pdbx_strand_id
1 'polypeptide(L)'
;MSNPLPDPFADRPDWAPLPPRPVETVPATGGTELRGRRVLVGLPGLGWRGDLRADERVVQGSRTYVPVIPEHEWYRAEAEQVEVFAPLVPVERVWVETIGERRSATGATAPGLRLVSLDVPERRPPTPVFEADAVTGRRVVHVDNGVERRDLRAVTETYSGADGDICVRVAPELEWYRWAWRGQAPTTLEIPVHLLWLE
;
A
#
# COMPACT_ATOMS: atom_id res chain seq x y z
N MET A 1 -25.36 -22.63 -28.13
CA MET A 1 -24.62 -22.23 -26.92
C MET A 1 -23.15 -22.34 -27.28
N SER A 2 -22.51 -21.23 -27.65
CA SER A 2 -21.11 -21.23 -28.05
C SER A 2 -20.28 -20.96 -26.80
N ASN A 3 -19.48 -21.93 -26.38
CA ASN A 3 -18.48 -21.73 -25.32
C ASN A 3 -17.48 -20.68 -25.83
N PRO A 4 -17.19 -19.59 -25.09
CA PRO A 4 -16.19 -18.62 -25.54
C PRO A 4 -14.83 -19.33 -25.65
N LEU A 5 -14.18 -19.17 -26.79
CA LEU A 5 -12.85 -19.70 -27.06
C LEU A 5 -11.88 -19.09 -26.02
N PRO A 6 -11.04 -19.88 -25.32
CA PRO A 6 -10.05 -19.34 -24.41
C PRO A 6 -9.11 -18.43 -25.20
N ASP A 7 -8.92 -17.19 -24.70
CA ASP A 7 -8.02 -16.22 -25.31
C ASP A 7 -6.57 -16.73 -25.18
N PRO A 8 -5.88 -17.04 -26.29
CA PRO A 8 -4.51 -17.56 -26.26
C PRO A 8 -3.48 -16.53 -25.78
N PHE A 9 -3.89 -15.28 -25.54
CA PHE A 9 -3.08 -14.21 -24.96
C PHE A 9 -3.50 -13.83 -23.52
N ALA A 10 -4.48 -14.53 -22.94
CA ALA A 10 -4.85 -14.34 -21.54
C ALA A 10 -3.81 -14.89 -20.56
N ASP A 11 -2.89 -15.72 -21.06
CA ASP A 11 -1.72 -16.13 -20.28
C ASP A 11 -0.73 -14.96 -20.24
N ARG A 12 -0.38 -14.61 -19.01
CA ARG A 12 0.62 -13.57 -18.73
C ARG A 12 1.91 -13.94 -19.46
N PRO A 13 2.51 -13.03 -20.25
CA PRO A 13 3.75 -13.33 -20.93
C PRO A 13 4.81 -13.79 -19.91
N ASP A 14 5.60 -14.83 -20.23
CA ASP A 14 6.64 -15.36 -19.33
C ASP A 14 7.68 -14.30 -18.91
N TRP A 15 7.77 -13.19 -19.65
CA TRP A 15 8.65 -12.06 -19.34
C TRP A 15 8.09 -11.08 -18.29
N ALA A 16 6.78 -11.12 -18.01
CA ALA A 16 6.16 -10.19 -17.08
C ALA A 16 6.47 -10.59 -15.62
N PRO A 17 6.89 -9.66 -14.75
CA PRO A 17 7.19 -10.01 -13.37
C PRO A 17 5.96 -10.57 -12.64
N LEU A 18 6.20 -11.56 -11.78
CA LEU A 18 5.19 -12.06 -10.88
C LEU A 18 4.66 -10.93 -9.99
N PRO A 19 3.37 -10.99 -9.57
CA PRO A 19 2.84 -10.03 -8.62
C PRO A 19 3.71 -9.98 -7.36
N PRO A 20 3.92 -8.79 -6.76
CA PRO A 20 4.56 -8.70 -5.47
C PRO A 20 3.70 -9.41 -4.43
N ARG A 21 4.30 -9.72 -3.27
CA ARG A 21 3.53 -10.18 -2.11
C ARG A 21 2.43 -9.16 -1.76
N PRO A 22 1.22 -9.62 -1.40
CA PRO A 22 0.15 -8.70 -1.04
C PRO A 22 0.43 -8.02 0.30
N VAL A 23 -0.15 -6.83 0.50
CA VAL A 23 -0.31 -6.25 1.83
C VAL A 23 -1.52 -6.91 2.48
N GLU A 24 -1.34 -7.52 3.64
CA GLU A 24 -2.40 -8.11 4.46
C GLU A 24 -2.57 -7.33 5.77
N THR A 25 -3.80 -7.24 6.25
CA THR A 25 -4.13 -6.56 7.50
C THR A 25 -4.41 -7.58 8.59
N VAL A 26 -3.72 -7.49 9.72
CA VAL A 26 -3.90 -8.37 10.88
C VAL A 26 -4.31 -7.56 12.13
N PRO A 27 -5.11 -8.12 13.05
CA PRO A 27 -5.47 -7.42 14.28
C PRO A 27 -4.23 -7.06 15.12
N ALA A 28 -4.17 -5.83 15.64
CA ALA A 28 -3.09 -5.38 16.53
C ALA A 28 -3.17 -6.00 17.93
N THR A 29 -4.24 -6.74 18.26
CA THR A 29 -4.35 -7.51 19.51
C THR A 29 -3.39 -8.70 19.56
N GLY A 30 -2.91 -9.18 18.40
CA GLY A 30 -1.85 -10.18 18.33
C GLY A 30 -0.50 -9.64 18.77
N GLY A 31 0.50 -10.51 18.92
CA GLY A 31 1.88 -10.15 19.33
C GLY A 31 2.73 -9.44 18.26
N THR A 32 2.11 -8.78 17.28
CA THR A 32 2.83 -8.06 16.21
C THR A 32 3.53 -6.82 16.76
N GLU A 33 4.77 -6.56 16.36
CA GLU A 33 5.48 -5.31 16.63
C GLU A 33 4.72 -4.13 16.00
N LEU A 34 4.63 -2.99 16.68
CA LEU A 34 3.82 -1.86 16.21
C LEU A 34 4.63 -0.63 15.83
N ARG A 35 5.80 -0.42 16.45
CA ARG A 35 6.56 0.81 16.26
C ARG A 35 6.86 1.11 14.79
N GLY A 36 6.35 2.24 14.32
CA GLY A 36 6.51 2.72 12.95
C GLY A 36 5.79 1.87 11.89
N ARG A 37 4.99 0.87 12.28
CA ARG A 37 4.20 0.07 11.34
C ARG A 37 3.02 0.88 10.80
N ARG A 38 2.68 0.63 9.54
CA ARG A 38 1.47 1.16 8.94
C ARG A 38 0.26 0.43 9.52
N VAL A 39 -0.77 1.20 9.85
CA VAL A 39 -1.99 0.68 10.46
C VAL A 39 -3.24 1.25 9.80
N LEU A 40 -4.34 0.53 9.98
CA LEU A 40 -5.68 1.02 9.76
C LEU A 40 -6.39 1.08 11.11
N VAL A 41 -7.22 2.10 11.28
CA VAL A 41 -8.13 2.20 12.43
C VAL A 41 -9.56 2.21 11.94
N GLY A 42 -10.47 1.57 12.67
CA GLY A 42 -11.86 1.56 12.27
C GLY A 42 -12.79 0.87 13.25
N LEU A 43 -14.06 0.87 12.88
CA LEU A 43 -15.13 0.21 13.62
C LEU A 43 -15.86 -0.73 12.65
N PRO A 44 -16.01 -2.01 13.00
CA PRO A 44 -16.83 -2.94 12.24
C PRO A 44 -18.21 -2.35 11.91
N GLY A 45 -18.66 -2.50 10.67
CA GLY A 45 -19.93 -1.95 10.19
C GLY A 45 -19.92 -0.47 9.78
N LEU A 46 -18.85 0.30 10.08
CA LEU A 46 -18.75 1.72 9.71
C LEU A 46 -17.69 1.95 8.62
N GLY A 47 -16.49 1.43 8.80
CA GLY A 47 -15.39 1.60 7.85
C GLY A 47 -14.03 1.75 8.50
N TRP A 48 -13.04 2.00 7.65
CA TRP A 48 -11.62 1.94 7.97
C TRP A 48 -10.90 3.19 7.45
N ARG A 49 -9.98 3.71 8.24
CA ARG A 49 -9.10 4.82 7.89
C ARG A 49 -7.66 4.32 7.85
N GLY A 50 -6.99 4.51 6.71
CA GLY A 50 -5.57 4.21 6.50
C GLY A 50 -4.70 5.48 6.48
N ASP A 51 -3.50 5.35 5.90
CA ASP A 51 -2.44 6.37 5.90
C ASP A 51 -2.04 6.80 7.33
N LEU A 52 -1.93 5.81 8.22
CA LEU A 52 -1.59 5.97 9.63
C LEU A 52 -0.38 5.12 10.00
N ARG A 53 0.36 5.56 11.01
CA ARG A 53 1.47 4.83 11.64
C ARG A 53 1.21 4.67 13.13
N ALA A 54 1.60 3.54 13.68
CA ALA A 54 1.48 3.24 15.10
C ALA A 54 2.82 3.38 15.84
N ASP A 55 2.72 3.59 17.15
CA ASP A 55 3.80 3.34 18.10
C ASP A 55 3.46 2.13 18.99
N GLU A 56 4.35 1.77 19.92
CA GLU A 56 4.15 0.64 20.82
C GLU A 56 2.90 0.76 21.70
N ARG A 57 2.35 -0.40 22.05
CA ARG A 57 1.14 -0.49 22.87
C ARG A 57 1.38 0.12 24.25
N VAL A 58 0.37 0.81 24.76
CA VAL A 58 0.35 1.33 26.12
C VAL A 58 -0.84 0.79 26.88
N VAL A 59 -0.64 0.42 28.14
CA VAL A 59 -1.71 -0.05 29.03
C VAL A 59 -2.14 1.11 29.93
N GLN A 60 -3.42 1.44 29.92
CA GLN A 60 -4.00 2.46 30.81
C GLN A 60 -5.19 1.85 31.56
N GLY A 61 -5.04 1.70 32.88
CA GLY A 61 -6.02 0.98 33.70
C GLY A 61 -6.13 -0.48 33.25
N SER A 62 -7.33 -0.90 32.88
CA SER A 62 -7.63 -2.26 32.39
C SER A 62 -7.70 -2.40 30.87
N ARG A 63 -7.28 -1.36 30.12
CA ARG A 63 -7.39 -1.33 28.65
C ARG A 63 -6.03 -1.10 27.98
N THR A 64 -5.86 -1.73 26.83
CA THR A 64 -4.68 -1.57 25.97
C THR A 64 -5.03 -0.62 24.83
N TYR A 65 -4.15 0.35 24.60
CA TYR A 65 -4.27 1.34 23.55
C TYR A 65 -3.03 1.33 22.66
N VAL A 66 -3.19 1.82 21.45
CA VAL A 66 -2.13 2.04 20.48
C VAL A 66 -2.10 3.54 20.15
N PRO A 67 -0.97 4.23 20.34
CA PRO A 67 -0.78 5.57 19.83
C PRO A 67 -0.73 5.53 18.29
N VAL A 68 -1.56 6.33 17.62
CA VAL A 68 -1.65 6.34 16.15
C VAL A 68 -1.61 7.76 15.61
N ILE A 69 -0.75 8.02 14.63
CA ILE A 69 -0.64 9.34 13.96
C ILE A 69 -0.76 9.20 12.45
N PRO A 70 -1.10 10.28 11.72
CA PRO A 70 -1.00 10.32 10.28
C PRO A 70 0.40 9.97 9.79
N GLU A 71 0.50 9.22 8.70
CA GLU A 71 1.78 8.73 8.20
C GLU A 71 2.77 9.86 7.85
N HIS A 72 2.29 10.96 7.28
CA HIS A 72 3.12 12.14 6.99
C HIS A 72 3.70 12.78 8.26
N GLU A 73 2.96 12.76 9.39
CA GLU A 73 3.45 13.29 10.65
C GLU A 73 4.51 12.36 11.26
N TRP A 74 4.34 11.04 11.11
CA TRP A 74 5.36 10.07 11.51
C TRP A 74 6.66 10.28 10.75
N TYR A 75 6.60 10.42 9.41
CA TYR A 75 7.79 10.68 8.61
C TYR A 75 8.46 12.00 8.97
N ARG A 76 7.69 13.06 9.26
CA ARG A 76 8.22 14.34 9.74
C ARG A 76 8.88 14.18 11.11
N ALA A 77 8.24 13.49 12.04
CA ALA A 77 8.74 13.23 13.39
C ALA A 77 10.08 12.50 13.36
N GLU A 78 10.16 11.41 12.60
CA GLU A 78 11.38 10.62 12.44
C GLU A 78 12.48 11.41 11.70
N ALA A 79 12.16 12.17 10.65
CA ALA A 79 13.17 12.91 9.90
C ALA A 79 13.74 14.12 10.67
N GLU A 80 12.88 14.84 11.40
CA GLU A 80 13.26 16.06 12.13
C GLU A 80 13.58 15.79 13.61
N GLN A 81 13.45 14.53 14.06
CA GLN A 81 13.66 14.12 15.45
C GLN A 81 12.81 14.94 16.44
N VAL A 82 11.52 15.11 16.10
CA VAL A 82 10.56 15.85 16.93
C VAL A 82 9.49 14.92 17.51
N GLU A 83 9.06 15.23 18.72
CA GLU A 83 7.95 14.50 19.35
C GLU A 83 6.59 14.99 18.81
N VAL A 84 5.68 14.04 18.61
CA VAL A 84 4.32 14.31 18.15
C VAL A 84 3.33 13.63 19.08
N PHE A 85 2.29 14.36 19.47
CA PHE A 85 1.23 13.81 20.30
C PHE A 85 0.33 12.89 19.47
N ALA A 86 0.22 11.65 19.90
CA ALA A 86 -0.60 10.64 19.25
C ALA A 86 -1.89 10.39 20.03
N PRO A 87 -3.07 10.42 19.38
CA PRO A 87 -4.29 9.92 20.00
C PRO A 87 -4.16 8.42 20.31
N LEU A 88 -4.74 8.01 21.44
CA LEU A 88 -4.77 6.62 21.88
C LEU A 88 -6.02 5.92 21.35
N VAL A 89 -5.81 4.91 20.50
CA VAL A 89 -6.88 4.12 19.90
C VAL A 89 -6.95 2.76 20.63
N PRO A 90 -8.14 2.29 21.07
CA PRO A 90 -8.27 0.95 21.64
C PRO A 90 -7.70 -0.11 20.69
N VAL A 91 -6.89 -1.03 21.20
CA VAL A 91 -6.13 -1.98 20.37
C VAL A 91 -7.02 -2.85 19.48
N GLU A 92 -8.26 -3.12 19.90
CA GLU A 92 -9.25 -3.92 19.16
C GLU A 92 -9.74 -3.21 17.89
N ARG A 93 -9.47 -1.91 17.76
CA ARG A 93 -9.84 -1.08 16.59
C ARG A 93 -8.67 -0.86 15.64
N VAL A 94 -7.50 -1.43 15.93
CA VAL A 94 -6.27 -1.22 15.16
C VAL A 94 -5.90 -2.50 14.40
N TRP A 95 -5.60 -2.32 13.12
CA TRP A 95 -5.17 -3.37 12.21
C TRP A 95 -3.81 -2.99 11.63
N VAL A 96 -2.87 -3.92 11.63
CA VAL A 96 -1.50 -3.69 11.17
C VAL A 96 -1.36 -4.19 9.75
N GLU A 97 -0.82 -3.35 8.86
CA GLU A 97 -0.41 -3.80 7.53
C GLU A 97 0.86 -4.68 7.67
N THR A 98 0.85 -5.83 7.02
CA THR A 98 1.95 -6.81 6.98
C THR A 98 2.15 -7.29 5.55
N ILE A 99 3.33 -7.82 5.24
CA ILE A 99 3.57 -8.43 3.94
C ILE A 99 3.17 -9.90 4.02
N GLY A 100 2.16 -10.28 3.24
CA GLY A 100 1.67 -11.65 3.17
C GLY A 100 2.54 -12.55 2.30
N GLU A 101 2.07 -13.78 2.11
CA GLU A 101 2.68 -14.74 1.20
C GLU A 101 2.21 -14.52 -0.23
N ARG A 102 3.10 -14.80 -1.20
CA ARG A 102 2.74 -14.73 -2.62
C ARG A 102 1.76 -15.85 -2.94
N ARG A 103 0.53 -15.51 -3.30
CA ARG A 103 -0.50 -16.47 -3.73
C ARG A 103 -0.53 -16.52 -5.26
N SER A 104 -0.74 -17.71 -5.82
CA SER A 104 -1.03 -17.85 -7.25
C SER A 104 -2.29 -17.05 -7.58
N ALA A 105 -2.19 -16.15 -8.57
CA ALA A 105 -3.29 -15.34 -9.06
C ALA A 105 -4.39 -16.28 -9.57
N THR A 106 -5.37 -16.57 -8.72
CA THR A 106 -6.54 -17.38 -9.06
C THR A 106 -7.70 -16.42 -9.21
N GLY A 107 -7.99 -16.08 -10.47
CA GLY A 107 -9.16 -15.32 -10.90
C GLY A 107 -9.01 -13.81 -10.77
N ALA A 108 -8.77 -13.15 -11.90
CA ALA A 108 -9.20 -11.76 -12.06
C ALA A 108 -10.68 -11.69 -11.67
N THR A 109 -11.01 -10.87 -10.67
CA THR A 109 -12.42 -10.71 -10.28
C THR A 109 -13.11 -10.04 -11.47
N ALA A 110 -14.08 -10.73 -12.06
CA ALA A 110 -14.84 -10.21 -13.19
C ALA A 110 -15.38 -8.81 -12.86
N PRO A 111 -15.40 -7.88 -13.83
CA PRO A 111 -15.93 -6.53 -13.61
C PRO A 111 -17.37 -6.63 -13.11
N GLY A 112 -17.61 -6.22 -11.87
CA GLY A 112 -18.87 -6.40 -11.16
C GLY A 112 -18.85 -5.79 -9.76
N LEU A 113 -20.01 -5.82 -9.08
CA LEU A 113 -20.14 -5.33 -7.70
C LEU A 113 -19.30 -6.19 -6.75
N ARG A 114 -18.19 -5.65 -6.25
CA ARG A 114 -17.36 -6.30 -5.25
C ARG A 114 -17.94 -6.06 -3.85
N LEU A 115 -18.58 -7.07 -3.30
CA LEU A 115 -19.04 -7.05 -1.92
C LEU A 115 -17.86 -7.31 -0.98
N VAL A 116 -17.79 -6.55 0.11
CA VAL A 116 -16.73 -6.64 1.12
C VAL A 116 -17.33 -7.02 2.47
N SER A 117 -16.54 -7.68 3.32
CA SER A 117 -16.89 -7.80 4.73
C SER A 117 -16.76 -6.43 5.40
N LEU A 118 -17.69 -6.12 6.30
CA LEU A 118 -17.60 -4.92 7.15
C LEU A 118 -16.96 -5.21 8.50
N ASP A 119 -16.61 -6.47 8.79
CA ASP A 119 -16.03 -6.89 10.07
C ASP A 119 -14.52 -6.67 10.14
N VAL A 120 -13.86 -6.68 8.98
CA VAL A 120 -12.41 -6.55 8.84
C VAL A 120 -12.06 -5.59 7.70
N PRO A 121 -10.87 -4.96 7.71
CA PRO A 121 -10.39 -4.20 6.57
C PRO A 121 -10.36 -5.03 5.30
N GLU A 122 -10.68 -4.38 4.19
CA GLU A 122 -10.65 -5.02 2.88
C GLU A 122 -9.20 -5.39 2.50
N ARG A 123 -9.01 -6.64 2.08
CA ARG A 123 -7.74 -7.06 1.47
C ARG A 123 -7.65 -6.53 0.04
N ARG A 124 -6.61 -5.76 -0.25
CA ARG A 124 -6.35 -5.23 -1.58
C ARG A 124 -5.31 -6.11 -2.28
N PRO A 125 -5.67 -6.80 -3.37
CA PRO A 125 -4.67 -7.51 -4.15
C PRO A 125 -3.75 -6.50 -4.85
N PRO A 126 -2.46 -6.83 -5.02
CA PRO A 126 -1.57 -6.03 -5.85
C PRO A 126 -2.19 -5.83 -7.23
N THR A 127 -2.29 -4.58 -7.67
CA THR A 127 -2.88 -4.23 -8.96
C THR A 127 -1.77 -3.71 -9.88
N PRO A 128 -1.57 -4.27 -11.09
CA PRO A 128 -0.60 -3.72 -12.03
C PRO A 128 -0.93 -2.25 -12.34
N VAL A 129 0.10 -1.40 -12.43
CA VAL A 129 -0.12 0.04 -12.65
C VAL A 129 -0.84 0.33 -13.97
N PHE A 130 -0.61 -0.48 -15.02
CA PHE A 130 -1.27 -0.30 -16.32
C PHE A 130 -2.77 -0.62 -16.30
N GLU A 131 -3.29 -1.27 -15.26
CA GLU A 131 -4.72 -1.55 -15.07
C GLU A 131 -5.43 -0.48 -14.22
N ALA A 132 -4.68 0.48 -13.68
CA ALA A 132 -5.21 1.50 -12.77
C ALA A 132 -5.55 2.80 -13.50
N ASP A 133 -6.72 3.36 -13.20
CA ASP A 133 -7.16 4.63 -13.79
C ASP A 133 -6.33 5.85 -13.34
N ALA A 134 -5.80 5.81 -12.12
CA ALA A 134 -4.98 6.87 -11.53
C ALA A 134 -3.99 6.30 -10.52
N VAL A 135 -2.77 6.84 -10.56
CA VAL A 135 -1.65 6.36 -9.74
C VAL A 135 -0.95 7.43 -8.92
N THR A 136 -1.04 8.72 -9.26
CA THR A 136 -0.30 9.77 -8.52
C THR A 136 -0.61 9.75 -7.02
N GLY A 137 0.43 9.84 -6.20
CA GLY A 137 0.37 9.83 -4.75
C GLY A 137 0.12 8.45 -4.12
N ARG A 138 -0.21 7.43 -4.91
CA ARG A 138 -0.43 6.07 -4.40
C ARG A 138 0.90 5.36 -4.11
N ARG A 139 0.86 4.44 -3.15
CA ARG A 139 1.99 3.54 -2.86
C ARG A 139 2.16 2.56 -3.99
N VAL A 140 3.41 2.37 -4.41
CA VAL A 140 3.77 1.44 -5.48
C VAL A 140 4.89 0.50 -5.04
N VAL A 141 4.90 -0.69 -5.63
CA VAL A 141 5.97 -1.66 -5.53
C VAL A 141 6.60 -1.79 -6.90
N HIS A 142 7.91 -1.60 -6.96
CA HIS A 142 8.70 -1.91 -8.13
C HIS A 142 9.18 -3.37 -8.03
N VAL A 143 8.81 -4.18 -9.01
CA VAL A 143 9.22 -5.58 -9.11
C VAL A 143 10.12 -5.76 -10.32
N ASP A 144 11.37 -6.09 -10.06
CA ASP A 144 12.42 -6.23 -11.07
C ASP A 144 13.24 -7.48 -10.77
N ASN A 145 13.29 -8.41 -11.74
CA ASN A 145 13.97 -9.70 -11.60
C ASN A 145 13.59 -10.46 -10.31
N GLY A 146 12.32 -10.38 -9.90
CA GLY A 146 11.79 -11.02 -8.69
C GLY A 146 12.09 -10.28 -7.38
N VAL A 147 12.84 -9.18 -7.41
CA VAL A 147 13.12 -8.33 -6.26
C VAL A 147 12.02 -7.29 -6.10
N GLU A 148 11.39 -7.25 -4.92
CA GLU A 148 10.38 -6.26 -4.56
C GLU A 148 11.02 -5.06 -3.86
N ARG A 149 10.93 -3.88 -4.47
CA ARG A 149 11.29 -2.59 -3.85
C ARG A 149 10.00 -1.86 -3.47
N ARG A 150 9.80 -1.66 -2.16
CA ARG A 150 8.62 -1.01 -1.55
C ARG A 150 8.97 0.37 -1.00
N ASP A 151 7.99 0.99 -0.34
CA ASP A 151 8.10 2.33 0.24
C ASP A 151 8.40 3.39 -0.83
N LEU A 152 7.75 3.23 -1.99
CA LEU A 152 7.76 4.14 -3.11
C LEU A 152 6.36 4.74 -3.28
N ARG A 153 6.30 5.98 -3.75
CA ARG A 153 5.06 6.62 -4.20
C ARG A 153 5.19 7.09 -5.64
N ALA A 154 4.12 6.94 -6.40
CA ALA A 154 4.03 7.49 -7.74
C ALA A 154 3.91 9.03 -7.66
N VAL A 155 4.75 9.73 -8.41
CA VAL A 155 4.84 11.19 -8.46
C VAL A 155 4.06 11.77 -9.64
N THR A 156 3.89 10.98 -10.70
CA THR A 156 3.15 11.36 -11.91
C THR A 156 2.10 10.31 -12.24
N GLU A 157 1.14 10.68 -13.07
CA GLU A 157 0.37 9.71 -13.85
C GLU A 157 1.25 9.03 -14.90
N THR A 158 0.70 8.04 -15.60
CA THR A 158 1.37 7.36 -16.71
C THR A 158 1.64 8.32 -17.87
N TYR A 159 2.85 8.28 -18.42
CA TYR A 159 3.25 9.07 -19.59
C TYR A 159 4.18 8.28 -20.50
N SER A 160 4.33 8.73 -21.75
CA SER A 160 5.31 8.15 -22.68
C SER A 160 6.71 8.65 -22.35
N GLY A 161 7.61 7.72 -22.01
CA GLY A 161 9.02 7.97 -21.74
C GLY A 161 9.83 8.23 -23.02
N ALA A 162 11.11 8.53 -22.84
CA ALA A 162 12.02 8.90 -23.95
C ALA A 162 12.22 7.76 -24.97
N ASP A 163 12.20 6.51 -24.49
CA ASP A 163 12.41 5.31 -25.32
C ASP A 163 11.10 4.72 -25.87
N GLY A 164 9.98 5.43 -25.72
CA GLY A 164 8.65 5.01 -26.19
C GLY A 164 7.88 4.09 -25.22
N ASP A 165 8.50 3.69 -24.11
CA ASP A 165 7.84 2.95 -23.03
C ASP A 165 6.81 3.82 -22.31
N ILE A 166 5.76 3.18 -21.77
CA ILE A 166 4.84 3.84 -20.83
C ILE A 166 5.44 3.76 -19.44
N CYS A 167 5.67 4.91 -18.83
CA CYS A 167 6.41 5.06 -17.58
C CYS A 167 5.61 5.83 -16.52
N VAL A 168 6.04 5.69 -15.27
CA VAL A 168 5.64 6.52 -14.13
C VAL A 168 6.90 6.99 -13.41
N ARG A 169 6.91 8.24 -12.93
CA ARG A 169 7.96 8.67 -12.00
C ARG A 169 7.59 8.24 -10.60
N VAL A 170 8.54 7.65 -9.89
CA VAL A 170 8.38 7.25 -8.48
C VAL A 170 9.43 7.94 -7.62
N ALA A 171 9.12 8.14 -6.34
CA ALA A 171 10.06 8.61 -5.34
C ALA A 171 9.97 7.75 -4.07
N PRO A 172 11.06 7.64 -3.28
CA PRO A 172 10.98 7.11 -1.93
C PRO A 172 9.92 7.85 -1.11
N GLU A 173 9.16 7.12 -0.31
CA GLU A 173 8.01 7.67 0.41
C GLU A 173 8.40 8.80 1.39
N LEU A 174 9.58 8.70 2.02
CA LEU A 174 10.11 9.78 2.84
C LEU A 174 10.31 11.07 2.01
N GLU A 175 10.86 10.97 0.80
CA GLU A 175 11.07 12.14 -0.07
C GLU A 175 9.73 12.71 -0.56
N TRP A 176 8.77 11.84 -0.87
CA TRP A 176 7.39 12.25 -1.20
C TRP A 176 6.78 13.12 -0.10
N TYR A 177 6.85 12.67 1.16
CA TYR A 177 6.29 13.46 2.26
C TYR A 177 7.14 14.67 2.61
N ARG A 178 8.47 14.56 2.53
CA ARG A 178 9.38 15.69 2.76
C ARG A 178 9.09 16.84 1.81
N TRP A 179 8.72 16.54 0.57
CA TRP A 179 8.29 17.56 -0.39
C TRP A 179 7.15 18.43 0.15
N ALA A 180 6.16 17.83 0.82
CA ALA A 180 5.01 18.54 1.36
C ALA A 180 5.37 19.56 2.46
N TRP A 181 6.33 19.27 3.34
CA TRP A 181 6.66 20.16 4.46
C TRP A 181 7.95 20.98 4.28
N ARG A 182 8.88 20.56 3.41
CA ARG A 182 10.09 21.34 3.09
C ARG A 182 9.98 22.12 1.78
N GLY A 183 9.07 21.72 0.88
CA GLY A 183 8.82 22.40 -0.39
C GLY A 183 9.81 22.09 -1.52
N GLN A 184 10.86 21.28 -1.30
CA GLN A 184 11.76 20.84 -2.37
C GLN A 184 11.21 19.59 -3.06
N ALA A 185 11.23 19.59 -4.39
CA ALA A 185 10.82 18.45 -5.18
C ALA A 185 11.70 17.22 -4.88
N PRO A 186 11.11 16.00 -4.82
CA PRO A 186 11.86 14.79 -4.53
C PRO A 186 12.70 14.37 -5.74
N THR A 187 13.80 13.66 -5.48
CA THR A 187 14.48 12.91 -6.54
C THR A 187 13.59 11.78 -7.02
N THR A 188 13.37 11.70 -8.33
CA THR A 188 12.49 10.69 -8.93
C THR A 188 13.25 9.71 -9.82
N LEU A 189 12.77 8.48 -9.89
CA LEU A 189 13.17 7.47 -10.87
C LEU A 189 12.02 7.22 -11.85
N GLU A 190 12.34 7.16 -13.14
CA GLU A 190 11.40 6.76 -14.19
C GLU A 190 11.40 5.24 -14.30
N ILE A 191 10.22 4.61 -14.21
CA ILE A 191 10.07 3.15 -14.24
C ILE A 191 8.94 2.77 -15.21
N PRO A 192 9.17 1.79 -16.11
CA PRO A 192 8.12 1.24 -16.97
C PRO A 192 6.94 0.66 -16.17
N VAL A 193 5.72 0.92 -16.61
CA VAL A 193 4.49 0.52 -15.89
C VAL A 193 4.33 -0.99 -15.72
N HIS A 194 4.93 -1.80 -16.61
CA HIS A 194 4.88 -3.25 -16.53
C HIS A 194 5.72 -3.83 -15.36
N LEU A 195 6.58 -3.02 -14.74
CA LEU A 195 7.35 -3.37 -13.54
C LEU A 195 6.74 -2.81 -12.24
N LEU A 196 5.64 -2.06 -12.34
CA LEU A 196 5.03 -1.37 -11.21
C LEU A 196 3.67 -1.95 -10.82
N TRP A 197 3.45 -1.99 -9.52
CA TRP A 197 2.24 -2.49 -8.89
C TRP A 197 1.77 -1.55 -7.80
N LEU A 198 0.48 -1.37 -7.66
CA LEU A 198 -0.14 -0.69 -6.53
C LEU A 198 -0.21 -1.64 -5.33
N GLU A 199 0.02 -1.09 -4.13
CA GLU A 199 -0.21 -1.77 -2.85
C GLU A 199 -1.69 -1.80 -2.42
#